data_AF-A0AAN6GWD2-F1
#
_entry.id   AF-A0AAN6GWD2-F1
#
_cell.length_a   1.000
_cell.length_b   1.000
_cell.length_c   1.000
_cell.angle_alpha   90.00
_cell.angle_beta   90.00
_cell.angle_gamma   90.00
#
_symmetry.space_group_name_H-M   'P 1'
#
loop_
_entity.id
_entity.type
_entity.pdbx_description
1 polymer ?
#
loop_
_entity_poly.entity_id
_entity_poly.type
_entity_poly.pdbx_seq_one_letter_code
_entity_poly.pdbx_strand_id
1 'polypeptide(L)'
;MDARAGADRLMWHQKDAAGVPDKQMPEETVFTTPLYDRLETNIPRDLMGFSDFDWPEDSQLFPRHETVLEYIKRYAEDIRHLIRYKTQVLDVCPTKDARWRIRTQDLSHRDVTESEEIFDAVVVANGHFNVPYIPEVHGMEEWSKAYPGRISHSKFYRTPDQYAGKKVIVVGNSASGVDIGSQIQQSCSPPLLMSSKSESFLVNTPSPDKMDKPPIAEFLTKDRSVRFKDGTIERDVDAILYCTGYFYSFPFLKSLDPPVVTSGERVENL
;
A
#
# COMPACT_ATOMS: atom_id res chain seq x y z
N MET A 1 2.88 2.81 19.23
CA MET A 1 2.57 3.80 18.18
C MET A 1 1.35 3.29 17.47
N ASP A 2 0.25 4.05 17.48
CA ASP A 2 -1.00 3.62 16.88
C ASP A 2 -0.85 3.53 15.36
N ALA A 3 -0.72 2.29 14.84
CA ALA A 3 -0.59 2.01 13.42
C ALA A 3 -1.88 2.32 12.62
N ARG A 4 -2.94 2.78 13.29
CA ARG A 4 -4.24 3.14 12.71
C ARG A 4 -4.35 4.61 12.31
N ALA A 5 -3.35 5.44 12.62
CA ALA A 5 -3.32 6.82 12.15
C ALA A 5 -2.93 6.86 10.66
N GLY A 6 -3.91 6.66 9.77
CA GLY A 6 -3.80 6.76 8.31
C GLY A 6 -3.49 8.16 7.77
N ALA A 7 -2.88 9.03 8.58
CA ALA A 7 -2.28 10.26 8.09
C ALA A 7 -0.87 9.89 7.59
N ASP A 8 -0.70 9.69 6.29
CA ASP A 8 0.63 9.65 5.69
C ASP A 8 1.38 10.89 6.17
N ARG A 9 2.46 10.68 6.93
CA ARG A 9 3.33 11.75 7.37
C ARG A 9 4.07 12.23 6.14
N LEU A 10 3.82 13.48 5.72
CA LEU A 10 4.53 14.09 4.59
C LEU A 10 6.05 13.88 4.74
N MET A 11 6.66 13.30 3.71
CA MET A 11 8.11 13.21 3.58
C MET A 11 8.56 14.21 2.52
N TRP A 12 9.43 15.13 2.93
CA TRP A 12 10.07 16.08 2.02
C TRP A 12 11.38 15.46 1.53
N HIS A 13 11.51 15.27 0.22
CA HIS A 13 12.76 14.81 -0.40
C HIS A 13 13.46 15.98 -1.09
N GLN A 14 14.77 16.12 -0.86
CA GLN A 14 15.65 16.92 -1.72
C GLN A 14 15.96 16.11 -2.98
N LYS A 15 15.81 16.73 -4.16
CA LYS A 15 16.10 16.09 -5.43
C LYS A 15 17.58 16.31 -5.76
N ASP A 16 18.39 15.25 -5.76
CA ASP A 16 19.80 15.31 -6.20
C ASP A 16 19.90 15.70 -7.69
N ALA A 17 19.97 16.99 -7.97
CA ALA A 17 20.43 17.53 -9.25
C ALA A 17 21.90 17.92 -9.09
N ALA A 18 22.80 17.14 -9.69
CA ALA A 18 24.23 17.42 -9.67
C ALA A 18 24.51 18.87 -10.11
N GLY A 19 24.99 19.71 -9.19
CA GLY A 19 25.44 21.07 -9.46
C GLY A 19 24.49 22.22 -9.10
N VAL A 20 23.35 21.98 -8.44
CA VAL A 20 22.49 23.08 -7.93
C VAL A 20 22.85 23.39 -6.46
N PRO A 21 23.12 24.65 -6.09
CA PRO A 21 23.33 25.03 -4.68
C PRO A 21 22.14 24.64 -3.81
N ASP A 22 22.41 24.12 -2.61
CA ASP A 22 21.49 23.57 -1.60
C ASP A 22 20.25 24.44 -1.30
N LYS A 23 20.28 25.73 -1.64
CA LYS A 23 19.18 26.71 -1.43
C LYS A 23 18.19 26.84 -2.60
N GLN A 24 18.38 26.13 -3.71
CA GLN A 24 17.55 26.25 -4.92
C GLN A 24 16.91 24.93 -5.37
N MET A 25 17.05 23.85 -4.60
CA MET A 25 16.40 22.59 -4.95
C MET A 25 14.91 22.64 -4.61
N PRO A 26 14.00 22.34 -5.57
CA PRO A 26 12.59 22.18 -5.23
C PRO A 26 12.44 20.93 -4.36
N GLU A 27 12.13 21.12 -3.08
CA GLU A 27 11.72 20.04 -2.19
C GLU A 27 10.30 19.60 -2.60
N GLU A 28 10.12 18.32 -2.91
CA GLU A 28 8.83 17.78 -3.35
C GLU A 28 8.25 16.89 -2.26
N THR A 29 6.96 17.07 -1.97
CA THR A 29 6.21 16.15 -1.11
C THR A 29 5.95 14.87 -1.88
N VAL A 30 6.35 13.72 -1.34
CA VAL A 30 6.13 12.41 -1.98
C VAL A 30 5.17 11.56 -1.16
N PHE A 31 4.08 11.11 -1.80
CA PHE A 31 3.22 10.06 -1.27
C PHE A 31 3.74 8.69 -1.74
N THR A 32 3.85 7.74 -0.82
CA THR A 32 4.39 6.42 -1.14
C THR A 32 3.33 5.55 -1.80
N THR A 33 3.55 5.20 -3.07
CA THR A 33 2.73 4.23 -3.80
C THR A 33 3.02 2.78 -3.37
N PRO A 34 2.04 1.86 -3.38
CA PRO A 34 2.27 0.43 -3.15
C PRO A 34 2.81 -0.32 -4.39
N LEU A 35 2.96 0.34 -5.54
CA LEU A 35 3.51 -0.28 -6.76
C LEU A 35 4.98 -0.72 -6.55
N TYR A 36 5.36 -1.81 -7.21
CA TYR A 36 6.72 -2.38 -7.20
C TYR A 36 7.23 -2.60 -8.61
N ASP A 37 8.56 -2.70 -8.75
CA ASP A 37 9.25 -2.50 -10.02
C ASP A 37 8.84 -3.48 -11.12
N ARG A 38 8.56 -4.74 -10.73
CA ARG A 38 8.19 -5.81 -11.65
C ARG A 38 6.68 -6.03 -11.76
N LEU A 39 5.86 -5.11 -11.25
CA LEU A 39 4.40 -5.27 -11.23
C LEU A 39 3.81 -5.24 -12.65
N GLU A 40 3.11 -6.30 -12.97
CA GLU A 40 2.21 -6.41 -14.12
C GLU A 40 0.76 -6.47 -13.63
N THR A 41 -0.18 -6.00 -14.45
CA THR A 41 -1.60 -6.07 -14.09
C THR A 41 -2.05 -7.52 -13.99
N ASN A 42 -2.93 -7.81 -13.04
CA ASN A 42 -3.59 -9.11 -12.93
C ASN A 42 -4.96 -9.16 -13.63
N ILE A 43 -5.33 -8.10 -14.37
CA ILE A 43 -6.55 -8.00 -15.18
C ILE A 43 -6.14 -7.72 -16.62
N PRO A 44 -6.69 -8.43 -17.63
CA PRO A 44 -6.42 -8.13 -19.03
C PRO A 44 -6.78 -6.69 -19.38
N ARG A 45 -5.95 -6.03 -20.19
CA ARG A 45 -6.14 -4.62 -20.57
C ARG A 45 -7.55 -4.30 -21.10
N ASP A 46 -8.12 -5.20 -21.89
CA ASP A 46 -9.42 -5.01 -22.54
C ASP A 46 -10.59 -5.06 -21.53
N LEU A 47 -10.37 -5.57 -20.32
CA LEU A 47 -11.36 -5.61 -19.24
C LEU A 47 -11.21 -4.47 -18.23
N MET A 48 -10.03 -3.85 -18.13
CA MET A 48 -9.75 -2.78 -17.16
C MET A 48 -9.70 -1.37 -17.78
N GLY A 49 -9.65 -1.26 -19.11
CA GLY A 49 -9.69 0.02 -19.82
C GLY A 49 -11.02 0.75 -19.67
N PHE A 50 -10.99 2.06 -19.92
CA PHE A 50 -12.19 2.86 -20.10
C PHE A 50 -12.83 2.48 -21.44
N SER A 51 -14.17 2.38 -21.49
CA SER A 51 -14.87 1.86 -22.67
C SER A 51 -14.78 2.76 -23.92
N ASP A 52 -14.33 4.00 -23.75
CA ASP A 52 -14.28 5.05 -24.76
C ASP A 52 -12.84 5.51 -25.09
N PHE A 53 -11.82 4.81 -24.59
CA PHE A 53 -10.42 5.15 -24.85
C PHE A 53 -9.55 3.92 -25.04
N ASP A 54 -8.92 3.83 -26.21
CA ASP A 54 -8.13 2.68 -26.60
C ASP A 54 -6.75 2.63 -25.91
N TRP A 55 -6.30 1.41 -25.63
CA TRP A 55 -4.91 1.15 -25.24
C TRP A 55 -3.94 1.47 -26.37
N PRO A 56 -2.68 1.85 -26.08
CA PRO A 56 -1.62 1.88 -27.08
C PRO A 56 -1.53 0.55 -27.85
N GLU A 57 -1.35 0.59 -29.18
CA GLU A 57 -1.39 -0.60 -30.06
C GLU A 57 -0.47 -1.75 -29.59
N ASP A 58 0.74 -1.43 -29.11
CA ASP A 58 1.75 -2.40 -28.66
C ASP A 58 1.64 -2.80 -27.17
N SER A 59 0.52 -2.49 -26.51
CA SER A 59 0.32 -2.89 -25.12
C SER A 59 0.35 -4.42 -24.98
N GLN A 60 0.84 -4.92 -23.85
CA GLN A 60 0.73 -6.36 -23.51
C GLN A 60 -0.71 -6.70 -23.07
N LEU A 61 -1.08 -7.98 -23.05
CA LEU A 61 -2.40 -8.40 -22.53
C LEU A 61 -2.53 -8.03 -21.05
N PHE A 62 -1.47 -8.24 -20.29
CA PHE A 62 -1.30 -7.82 -18.91
C PHE A 62 -0.19 -6.77 -18.84
N PRO A 63 -0.50 -5.48 -19.11
CA PRO A 63 0.51 -4.43 -19.18
C PRO A 63 1.28 -4.24 -17.87
N ARG A 64 2.50 -3.70 -17.97
CA ARG A 64 3.24 -3.20 -16.80
C ARG A 64 2.65 -1.90 -16.28
N HIS A 65 2.90 -1.61 -15.00
CA HIS A 65 2.37 -0.40 -14.34
C HIS A 65 2.76 0.91 -15.06
N GLU A 66 3.90 0.98 -15.77
CA GLU A 66 4.28 2.17 -16.55
C GLU A 66 3.36 2.39 -17.76
N THR A 67 2.93 1.30 -18.42
CA THR A 67 1.99 1.39 -19.56
C THR A 67 0.61 1.86 -19.07
N VAL A 68 0.19 1.40 -17.89
CA VAL A 68 -1.05 1.85 -17.24
C VAL A 68 -0.97 3.33 -16.85
N LEU A 69 0.18 3.77 -16.31
CA LEU A 69 0.39 5.17 -15.97
C LEU A 69 0.28 6.08 -17.20
N GLU A 70 0.89 5.68 -18.32
CA GLU A 70 0.81 6.44 -19.58
C GLU A 70 -0.63 6.47 -20.11
N TYR A 71 -1.34 5.34 -20.08
CA TYR A 71 -2.75 5.26 -20.44
C TYR A 71 -3.60 6.26 -19.62
N ILE A 72 -3.48 6.25 -18.28
CA ILE A 72 -4.24 7.15 -17.40
C ILE A 72 -3.86 8.63 -17.66
N LYS A 73 -2.57 8.91 -17.87
CA LYS A 73 -2.09 10.27 -18.18
C LYS A 73 -2.70 10.83 -19.46
N ARG A 74 -2.84 10.00 -20.50
CA ARG A 74 -3.45 10.38 -21.78
C ARG A 74 -4.96 10.53 -21.64
N TYR A 75 -5.61 9.61 -20.94
CA TYR A 75 -7.05 9.67 -20.71
C TYR A 75 -7.46 10.93 -19.94
N ALA A 76 -6.65 11.37 -18.98
CA ALA A 76 -6.97 12.54 -18.17
C ALA A 76 -6.62 13.90 -18.82
N GLU A 77 -6.04 13.92 -20.02
CA GLU A 77 -5.43 15.13 -20.61
C GLU A 77 -6.41 16.30 -20.76
N ASP A 78 -7.63 16.02 -21.20
CA ASP A 78 -8.68 17.01 -21.42
C ASP A 78 -9.23 17.61 -20.11
N ILE A 79 -9.14 16.89 -18.98
CA ILE A 79 -9.60 17.36 -17.66
C ILE A 79 -8.48 17.87 -16.76
N ARG A 80 -7.20 17.80 -17.15
CA ARG A 80 -6.08 18.23 -16.28
C ARG A 80 -6.21 19.65 -15.76
N HIS A 81 -6.78 20.54 -16.57
CA HIS A 81 -7.01 21.94 -16.22
C HIS A 81 -8.05 22.14 -15.09
N LEU A 82 -8.84 21.12 -14.79
CA LEU A 82 -9.82 21.12 -13.69
C LEU A 82 -9.21 20.61 -12.37
N ILE A 83 -8.02 19.99 -12.41
CA ILE A 83 -7.40 19.34 -11.26
C ILE A 83 -6.51 20.33 -10.51
N ARG A 84 -6.76 20.47 -9.19
CA ARG A 84 -5.87 21.19 -8.29
C ARG A 84 -4.84 20.23 -7.70
N TYR A 85 -3.68 20.16 -8.31
CA TYR A 85 -2.56 19.36 -7.81
C TYR A 85 -1.98 19.94 -6.51
N LYS A 86 -1.18 19.13 -5.80
CA LYS A 86 -0.51 19.52 -4.54
C LYS A 86 -1.46 20.11 -3.50
N THR A 87 -2.71 19.66 -3.48
CA THR A 87 -3.73 20.11 -2.55
C THR A 87 -4.21 18.93 -1.71
N GLN A 88 -4.01 18.98 -0.39
CA GLN A 88 -4.49 17.94 0.52
C GLN A 88 -5.85 18.34 1.10
N VAL A 89 -6.83 17.42 1.04
CA VAL A 89 -8.10 17.59 1.75
C VAL A 89 -7.92 17.21 3.23
N LEU A 90 -8.20 18.14 4.12
CA LEU A 90 -8.03 17.99 5.58
C LEU A 90 -9.33 17.64 6.30
N ASP A 91 -10.45 18.17 5.82
CA ASP A 91 -11.78 17.94 6.38
C ASP A 91 -12.86 18.15 5.32
N VAL A 92 -13.92 17.34 5.40
CA VAL A 92 -15.15 17.46 4.61
C VAL A 92 -16.31 17.29 5.58
N CYS A 93 -17.12 18.33 5.73
CA CYS A 93 -18.25 18.33 6.66
C CYS A 93 -19.51 18.98 6.06
N PRO A 94 -20.71 18.51 6.44
CA PRO A 94 -21.94 19.13 6.01
C PRO A 94 -22.10 20.51 6.63
N THR A 95 -22.75 21.40 5.87
CA THR A 95 -23.18 22.73 6.30
C THR A 95 -24.67 22.70 6.69
N LYS A 96 -25.16 23.78 7.32
CA LYS A 96 -26.56 23.85 7.78
C LYS A 96 -27.56 23.90 6.61
N ASP A 97 -27.11 24.34 5.44
CA ASP A 97 -27.88 24.51 4.22
C ASP A 97 -27.72 23.35 3.24
N ALA A 98 -27.42 22.14 3.75
CA ALA A 98 -27.30 20.90 2.97
C ALA A 98 -26.22 20.92 1.86
N ARG A 99 -25.23 21.80 1.98
CA ARG A 99 -24.00 21.81 1.17
C ARG A 99 -22.82 21.23 1.95
N TRP A 100 -21.66 21.14 1.34
CA TRP A 100 -20.44 20.60 1.92
C TRP A 100 -19.36 21.66 2.03
N ARG A 101 -18.77 21.79 3.22
CA ARG A 101 -17.55 22.58 3.43
C ARG A 101 -16.35 21.65 3.29
N ILE A 102 -15.41 22.02 2.44
CA ILE A 102 -14.14 21.32 2.25
C ILE A 102 -13.02 22.23 2.72
N ARG A 103 -12.18 21.73 3.64
CA ARG A 103 -10.96 22.40 4.06
C ARG A 103 -9.76 21.71 3.43
N THR A 104 -8.89 22.50 2.80
CA THR A 104 -7.72 22.01 2.09
C THR A 104 -6.44 22.71 2.53
N GLN A 105 -5.30 22.09 2.23
CA GLN A 105 -3.96 22.65 2.43
C GLN A 105 -3.15 22.57 1.15
N ASP A 106 -2.48 23.66 0.78
CA ASP A 106 -1.49 23.66 -0.30
C ASP A 106 -0.18 23.00 0.17
N LEU A 107 0.34 22.07 -0.61
CA LEU A 107 1.58 21.31 -0.39
C LEU A 107 2.75 21.82 -1.26
N SER A 108 2.56 22.89 -2.02
CA SER A 108 3.59 23.48 -2.88
C SER A 108 4.68 24.20 -2.10
N HIS A 109 4.37 24.63 -0.87
CA HIS A 109 5.26 25.39 0.01
C HIS A 109 5.21 24.84 1.44
N ARG A 110 6.27 25.08 2.22
CA ARG A 110 6.31 24.69 3.65
C ARG A 110 5.33 25.49 4.50
N ASP A 111 4.99 26.70 4.05
CA ASP A 111 4.03 27.55 4.74
C ASP A 111 2.62 26.95 4.57
N VAL A 112 2.04 26.55 5.69
CA VAL A 112 0.70 25.95 5.74
C VAL A 112 -0.31 27.02 5.38
N THR A 113 -0.74 27.01 4.12
CA THR A 113 -1.87 27.82 3.66
C THR A 113 -3.08 26.90 3.56
N GLU A 114 -4.02 27.08 4.49
CA GLU A 114 -5.32 26.41 4.45
C GLU A 114 -6.36 27.27 3.73
N SER A 115 -7.25 26.63 3.00
CA SER A 115 -8.40 27.26 2.34
C SER A 115 -9.67 26.48 2.63
N GLU A 116 -10.81 27.18 2.59
CA GLU A 116 -12.13 26.58 2.72
C GLU A 116 -13.02 26.96 1.54
N GLU A 117 -13.71 25.98 1.00
CA GLU A 117 -14.67 26.16 -0.09
C GLU A 117 -15.96 25.38 0.19
N ILE A 118 -17.06 25.85 -0.40
CA ILE A 118 -18.39 25.24 -0.26
C ILE A 118 -18.82 24.66 -1.61
N PHE A 119 -19.27 23.42 -1.59
CA PHE A 119 -19.75 22.69 -2.77
C PHE A 119 -21.14 22.10 -2.52
N ASP A 120 -21.94 21.98 -3.57
CA ASP A 120 -23.29 21.38 -3.46
C ASP A 120 -23.22 19.85 -3.27
N ALA A 121 -22.16 19.21 -3.79
CA ALA A 121 -21.94 17.77 -3.69
C ALA A 121 -20.45 17.44 -3.59
N VAL A 122 -20.14 16.26 -3.04
CA VAL A 122 -18.77 15.73 -2.92
C VAL A 122 -18.74 14.28 -3.37
N VAL A 123 -17.77 13.95 -4.22
CA VAL A 123 -17.45 12.57 -4.61
C VAL A 123 -16.09 12.21 -4.01
N VAL A 124 -16.06 11.13 -3.23
CA VAL A 124 -14.83 10.65 -2.57
C VAL A 124 -14.18 9.56 -3.41
N ALA A 125 -13.00 9.85 -3.96
CA ALA A 125 -12.24 8.95 -4.83
C ALA A 125 -10.76 8.79 -4.37
N ASN A 126 -10.52 8.75 -3.05
CA ASN A 126 -9.16 8.71 -2.48
C ASN A 126 -8.48 7.33 -2.53
N GLY A 127 -9.16 6.30 -3.01
CA GLY A 127 -8.67 4.92 -3.03
C GLY A 127 -8.66 4.26 -1.64
N HIS A 128 -8.32 2.97 -1.60
CA HIS A 128 -8.36 2.15 -0.37
C HIS A 128 -7.12 1.25 -0.17
N PHE A 129 -6.06 1.42 -0.97
CA PHE A 129 -4.79 0.68 -0.86
C PHE A 129 -3.67 1.52 -0.27
N ASN A 130 -3.97 2.24 0.82
CA ASN A 130 -3.00 3.12 1.46
C ASN A 130 -2.64 2.73 2.89
N VAL A 131 -3.60 2.41 3.77
CA VAL A 131 -3.32 2.06 5.18
C VAL A 131 -3.10 0.55 5.29
N PRO A 132 -1.87 0.06 5.56
CA PRO A 132 -1.60 -1.38 5.63
C PRO A 132 -2.44 -2.08 6.69
N TYR A 133 -2.96 -3.26 6.38
CA TYR A 133 -3.52 -4.17 7.38
C TYR A 133 -2.45 -5.16 7.81
N ILE A 134 -2.02 -5.10 9.07
CA ILE A 134 -1.17 -6.12 9.68
C ILE A 134 -1.90 -6.63 10.93
N PRO A 135 -2.30 -7.92 10.98
CA PRO A 135 -3.02 -8.46 12.12
C PRO A 135 -2.12 -8.47 13.37
N GLU A 136 -2.70 -8.12 14.51
CA GLU A 136 -2.02 -8.25 15.80
C GLU A 136 -1.79 -9.73 16.13
N VAL A 137 -0.56 -10.07 16.49
CA VAL A 137 -0.17 -11.42 16.88
C VAL A 137 0.62 -11.34 18.19
N HIS A 138 0.40 -12.31 19.08
CA HIS A 138 1.09 -12.35 20.36
C HIS A 138 2.62 -12.33 20.20
N GLY A 139 3.32 -11.52 21.01
CA GLY A 139 4.78 -11.37 21.00
C GLY A 139 5.36 -10.51 19.87
N MET A 140 4.52 -10.03 18.94
CA MET A 140 4.98 -9.30 17.75
C MET A 140 5.64 -7.96 18.09
N GLU A 141 5.14 -7.25 19.11
CA GLU A 141 5.69 -5.96 19.52
C GLU A 141 7.09 -6.12 20.11
N GLU A 142 7.28 -7.09 21.03
CA GLU A 142 8.56 -7.42 21.63
C GLU A 142 9.56 -7.90 20.58
N TRP A 143 9.11 -8.73 19.65
CA TRP A 143 9.93 -9.23 18.55
C TRP A 143 10.38 -8.09 17.62
N SER A 144 9.47 -7.18 17.27
CA SER A 144 9.79 -6.01 16.42
C SER A 144 10.77 -5.05 17.10
N LYS A 145 10.68 -4.89 18.42
CA LYS A 145 11.65 -4.11 19.22
C LYS A 145 13.03 -4.78 19.23
N ALA A 146 13.09 -6.11 19.37
CA ALA A 146 14.34 -6.86 19.37
C ALA A 146 15.00 -6.92 17.98
N TYR A 147 14.18 -6.95 16.91
CA TYR A 147 14.61 -7.15 15.53
C TYR A 147 13.99 -6.12 14.58
N PRO A 148 14.40 -4.84 14.69
CA PRO A 148 13.80 -3.75 13.92
C PRO A 148 13.97 -3.95 12.41
N GLY A 149 12.94 -3.59 11.64
CA GLY A 149 12.94 -3.63 10.18
C GLY A 149 12.76 -5.04 9.57
N ARG A 150 12.51 -6.06 10.38
CA ARG A 150 12.35 -7.45 9.90
C ARG A 150 10.91 -7.83 9.58
N ILE A 151 9.93 -7.08 10.10
CA ILE A 151 8.54 -7.15 9.68
C ILE A 151 8.25 -5.98 8.74
N SER A 152 7.67 -6.26 7.58
CA SER A 152 7.23 -5.24 6.61
C SER A 152 5.88 -5.62 6.00
N HIS A 153 5.32 -4.72 5.19
CA HIS A 153 4.09 -4.91 4.44
C HIS A 153 4.35 -4.78 2.93
N SER A 154 3.51 -5.42 2.11
CA SER A 154 3.60 -5.37 0.64
C SER A 154 3.58 -3.95 0.09
N LYS A 155 2.97 -2.97 0.79
CA LYS A 155 3.02 -1.53 0.44
C LYS A 155 4.45 -1.02 0.23
N PHE A 156 5.40 -1.55 1.00
CA PHE A 156 6.81 -1.12 1.01
C PHE A 156 7.73 -2.03 0.20
N TYR A 157 7.19 -3.08 -0.43
CA TYR A 157 7.96 -3.93 -1.33
C TYR A 157 8.29 -3.16 -2.63
N ARG A 158 9.49 -3.35 -3.17
CA ARG A 158 9.95 -2.76 -4.45
C ARG A 158 10.64 -3.79 -5.33
N THR A 159 11.67 -4.43 -4.79
CA THR A 159 12.43 -5.48 -5.47
C THR A 159 12.68 -6.67 -4.53
N PRO A 160 12.99 -7.87 -5.09
CA PRO A 160 13.32 -9.04 -4.27
C PRO A 160 14.72 -8.97 -3.65
N ASP A 161 15.57 -8.02 -4.05
CA ASP A 161 17.00 -7.98 -3.71
C ASP A 161 17.25 -7.94 -2.21
N GLN A 162 16.40 -7.22 -1.46
CA GLN A 162 16.49 -7.14 -0.01
C GLN A 162 16.21 -8.47 0.70
N TYR A 163 15.71 -9.48 0.00
CA TYR A 163 15.39 -10.81 0.51
C TYR A 163 16.40 -11.88 0.05
N ALA A 164 17.40 -11.51 -0.75
CA ALA A 164 18.39 -12.45 -1.25
C ALA A 164 19.14 -13.16 -0.11
N GLY A 165 19.22 -14.49 -0.16
CA GLY A 165 19.88 -15.34 0.84
C GLY A 165 19.24 -15.34 2.24
N LYS A 166 18.09 -14.69 2.44
CA LYS A 166 17.41 -14.61 3.73
C LYS A 166 16.39 -15.71 3.91
N LYS A 167 16.14 -16.14 5.15
CA LYS A 167 14.97 -16.98 5.48
C LYS A 167 13.71 -16.12 5.60
N VAL A 168 12.78 -16.28 4.67
CA VAL A 168 11.62 -15.36 4.53
C VAL A 168 10.30 -16.05 4.79
N ILE A 169 9.41 -15.37 5.50
CA ILE A 169 7.99 -15.70 5.60
C ILE A 169 7.18 -14.65 4.84
N VAL A 170 6.37 -15.06 3.88
CA VAL A 170 5.32 -14.23 3.28
C VAL A 170 3.99 -14.61 3.90
N VAL A 171 3.25 -13.63 4.42
CA VAL A 171 1.96 -13.83 5.08
C VAL A 171 0.83 -13.33 4.18
N GLY A 172 -0.09 -14.20 3.80
CA GLY A 172 -1.17 -13.91 2.85
C GLY A 172 -0.89 -14.49 1.46
N ASN A 173 -1.94 -14.97 0.80
CA ASN A 173 -1.89 -15.73 -0.45
C ASN A 173 -2.88 -15.24 -1.52
N SER A 174 -3.31 -13.98 -1.42
CA SER A 174 -4.02 -13.30 -2.52
C SER A 174 -3.03 -12.78 -3.56
N ALA A 175 -3.47 -11.93 -4.50
CA ALA A 175 -2.67 -11.45 -5.64
C ALA A 175 -1.26 -10.98 -5.25
N SER A 176 -1.13 -10.05 -4.29
CA SER A 176 0.19 -9.57 -3.85
C SER A 176 1.05 -10.66 -3.22
N GLY A 177 0.47 -11.56 -2.42
CA GLY A 177 1.23 -12.61 -1.75
C GLY A 177 1.76 -13.67 -2.72
N VAL A 178 0.97 -14.00 -3.74
CA VAL A 178 1.38 -14.93 -4.81
C VAL A 178 2.46 -14.29 -5.68
N ASP A 179 2.24 -13.07 -6.17
CA ASP A 179 3.18 -12.38 -7.06
C ASP A 179 4.50 -12.10 -6.34
N ILE A 180 4.46 -11.33 -5.24
CA ILE A 180 5.68 -10.96 -4.50
C ILE A 180 6.38 -12.20 -3.95
N GLY A 181 5.63 -13.20 -3.48
CA GLY A 181 6.19 -14.48 -3.05
C GLY A 181 6.97 -15.17 -4.16
N SER A 182 6.44 -15.21 -5.38
CA SER A 182 7.13 -15.80 -6.53
C SER A 182 8.43 -15.06 -6.89
N GLN A 183 8.45 -13.73 -6.74
CA GLN A 183 9.65 -12.93 -6.98
C GLN A 183 10.72 -13.15 -5.91
N ILE A 184 10.31 -13.20 -4.63
CA ILE A 184 11.23 -13.44 -3.50
C ILE A 184 11.81 -14.85 -3.56
N GLN A 185 11.01 -15.85 -3.94
CA GLN A 185 11.42 -17.25 -4.04
C GLN A 185 12.67 -17.44 -4.91
N GLN A 186 12.84 -16.61 -5.95
CA GLN A 186 13.97 -16.72 -6.88
C GLN A 186 15.34 -16.42 -6.23
N SER A 187 15.37 -15.74 -5.09
CA SER A 187 16.62 -15.28 -4.47
C SER A 187 16.74 -15.54 -2.97
N CYS A 188 15.64 -15.83 -2.25
CA CYS A 188 15.70 -16.12 -0.82
C CYS A 188 16.37 -17.46 -0.53
N SER A 189 16.76 -17.70 0.73
CA SER A 189 17.18 -19.04 1.17
C SER A 189 15.97 -19.97 1.17
N PRO A 190 15.96 -21.06 0.38
CA PRO A 190 14.83 -21.96 0.30
C PRO A 190 14.68 -22.80 1.59
N PRO A 191 13.46 -23.22 1.94
CA PRO A 191 12.21 -22.90 1.25
C PRO A 191 11.69 -21.50 1.63
N LEU A 192 11.03 -20.81 0.69
CA LEU A 192 10.18 -19.68 1.01
C LEU A 192 8.97 -20.18 1.82
N LEU A 193 8.77 -19.61 3.01
CA LEU A 193 7.66 -19.98 3.88
C LEU A 193 6.42 -19.12 3.57
N MET A 194 5.30 -19.75 3.28
CA MET A 194 4.08 -19.07 2.84
C MET A 194 2.96 -19.33 3.84
N SER A 195 2.72 -18.35 4.71
CA SER A 195 1.73 -18.46 5.78
C SER A 195 0.37 -17.95 5.29
N SER A 196 -0.67 -18.79 5.40
CA SER A 196 -2.02 -18.41 4.98
C SER A 196 -3.09 -18.96 5.92
N LYS A 197 -4.26 -18.30 5.95
CA LYS A 197 -5.42 -18.70 6.77
C LYS A 197 -6.36 -19.69 6.10
N SER A 198 -6.27 -19.78 4.79
CA SER A 198 -7.12 -20.59 3.92
C SER A 198 -6.38 -20.86 2.61
N GLU A 199 -6.80 -21.87 1.86
CA GLU A 199 -6.30 -22.11 0.52
C GLU A 199 -6.55 -20.90 -0.40
N SER A 200 -5.67 -20.71 -1.39
CA SER A 200 -5.83 -19.65 -2.39
C SER A 200 -6.63 -20.17 -3.58
N PHE A 201 -7.49 -19.33 -4.14
CA PHE A 201 -8.14 -19.58 -5.43
C PHE A 201 -7.26 -19.21 -6.63
N LEU A 202 -6.11 -18.57 -6.38
CA LEU A 202 -5.14 -18.24 -7.42
C LEU A 202 -4.20 -19.43 -7.63
N VAL A 203 -3.63 -19.53 -8.85
CA VAL A 203 -2.72 -20.61 -9.21
C VAL A 203 -1.52 -20.62 -8.26
N ASN A 204 -1.47 -21.65 -7.41
CA ASN A 204 -0.32 -21.95 -6.58
C ASN A 204 0.40 -23.16 -7.20
N THR A 205 1.42 -22.90 -8.01
CA THR A 205 2.24 -23.98 -8.59
C THR A 205 3.08 -24.60 -7.47
N PRO A 206 2.96 -25.92 -7.20
CA PRO A 206 3.83 -26.59 -6.24
C PRO A 206 5.29 -26.40 -6.64
N SER A 207 6.13 -26.04 -5.68
CA SER A 207 7.56 -25.84 -5.88
C SER A 207 8.33 -26.45 -4.71
N PRO A 208 9.43 -27.18 -4.94
CA PRO A 208 10.26 -27.71 -3.86
C PRO A 208 10.88 -26.60 -2.99
N ASP A 209 11.01 -25.39 -3.54
CA ASP A 209 11.56 -24.22 -2.86
C ASP A 209 10.49 -23.37 -2.17
N LYS A 210 9.27 -23.90 -2.02
CA LYS A 210 8.15 -23.26 -1.31
C LYS A 210 7.59 -24.23 -0.27
N MET A 211 7.25 -23.71 0.89
CA MET A 211 6.57 -24.47 1.94
C MET A 211 5.41 -23.67 2.50
N ASP A 212 4.19 -24.21 2.33
CA ASP A 212 3.01 -23.62 2.92
C ASP A 212 2.99 -23.86 4.44
N LYS A 213 2.57 -22.85 5.18
CA LYS A 213 2.46 -22.85 6.64
C LYS A 213 1.07 -22.35 7.06
N PRO A 214 0.53 -22.83 8.19
CA PRO A 214 -0.69 -22.24 8.74
C PRO A 214 -0.43 -20.81 9.23
N PRO A 215 -1.43 -20.10 9.78
CA PRO A 215 -1.22 -18.77 10.33
C PRO A 215 -0.16 -18.76 11.44
N ILE A 216 0.59 -17.66 11.53
CA ILE A 216 1.45 -17.40 12.69
C ILE A 216 0.55 -17.30 13.94
N ALA A 217 0.92 -18.04 14.98
CA ALA A 217 0.25 -18.02 16.28
C ALA A 217 0.95 -17.07 17.26
N GLU A 218 2.28 -17.02 17.21
CA GLU A 218 3.10 -16.30 18.20
C GLU A 218 4.49 -15.98 17.65
N PHE A 219 4.99 -14.78 17.98
CA PHE A 219 6.37 -14.38 17.76
C PHE A 219 7.20 -14.65 19.01
N LEU A 220 8.34 -15.30 18.86
CA LEU A 220 9.22 -15.70 19.95
C LEU A 220 10.56 -14.96 19.79
N THR A 221 10.89 -14.08 20.75
CA THR A 221 12.11 -13.26 20.69
C THR A 221 13.38 -14.11 20.66
N LYS A 222 13.40 -15.26 21.32
CA LYS A 222 14.55 -16.17 21.28
C LYS A 222 14.79 -16.70 19.86
N ASP A 223 16.02 -16.61 19.39
CA ASP A 223 16.50 -17.16 18.11
C ASP A 223 15.73 -16.67 16.87
N ARG A 224 15.15 -15.46 16.91
CA ARG A 224 14.28 -14.91 15.85
C ARG A 224 13.20 -15.91 15.42
N SER A 225 12.52 -16.51 16.39
CA SER A 225 11.63 -17.63 16.13
C SER A 225 10.17 -17.20 15.93
N VAL A 226 9.43 -17.99 15.15
CA VAL A 226 8.00 -17.80 14.89
C VAL A 226 7.29 -19.15 15.07
N ARG A 227 6.23 -19.18 15.87
CA ARG A 227 5.37 -20.36 16.06
C ARG A 227 4.13 -20.24 15.18
N PHE A 228 3.81 -21.31 14.45
CA PHE A 228 2.59 -21.42 13.65
C PHE A 228 1.48 -22.13 14.42
N LYS A 229 0.23 -22.02 13.94
CA LYS A 229 -0.94 -22.62 14.59
C LYS A 229 -0.93 -24.15 14.69
N ASP A 230 -0.14 -24.84 13.86
CA ASP A 230 0.09 -26.29 13.97
C ASP A 230 1.12 -26.67 15.05
N GLY A 231 1.68 -25.69 15.75
CA GLY A 231 2.71 -25.88 16.77
C GLY A 231 4.13 -25.93 16.22
N THR A 232 4.33 -25.92 14.90
CA THR A 232 5.68 -25.86 14.31
C THR A 232 6.36 -24.53 14.63
N ILE A 233 7.68 -24.56 14.81
CA ILE A 233 8.48 -23.38 15.13
C ILE A 233 9.57 -23.24 14.07
N GLU A 234 9.60 -22.08 13.42
CA GLU A 234 10.67 -21.70 12.50
C GLU A 234 11.62 -20.74 13.19
N ARG A 235 12.91 -21.08 13.19
CA ARG A 235 13.99 -20.28 13.78
C ARG A 235 14.74 -19.49 12.72
N ASP A 236 15.52 -18.52 13.18
CA ASP A 236 16.43 -17.71 12.37
C ASP A 236 15.71 -16.98 11.23
N VAL A 237 14.48 -16.52 11.47
CA VAL A 237 13.70 -15.80 10.47
C VAL A 237 14.32 -14.43 10.22
N ASP A 238 14.65 -14.16 8.96
CA ASP A 238 15.33 -12.93 8.53
C ASP A 238 14.39 -11.87 7.98
N ALA A 239 13.21 -12.24 7.50
CA ALA A 239 12.21 -11.28 7.05
C ALA A 239 10.81 -11.88 7.08
N ILE A 240 9.83 -11.05 7.44
CA ILE A 240 8.41 -11.37 7.44
C ILE A 240 7.70 -10.28 6.65
N LEU A 241 7.11 -10.65 5.52
CA LEU A 241 6.41 -9.74 4.63
C LEU A 241 4.91 -10.02 4.67
N TYR A 242 4.16 -9.10 5.25
CA TYR A 242 2.70 -9.14 5.26
C TYR A 242 2.14 -8.67 3.92
N CYS A 243 1.44 -9.57 3.23
CA CYS A 243 0.64 -9.32 2.03
C CYS A 243 -0.85 -9.46 2.37
N THR A 244 -1.26 -8.81 3.46
CA THR A 244 -2.56 -9.00 4.10
C THR A 244 -3.62 -7.97 3.70
N GLY A 245 -3.27 -7.03 2.82
CA GLY A 245 -4.20 -6.04 2.30
C GLY A 245 -4.17 -4.74 3.09
N TYR A 246 -5.27 -4.01 3.06
CA TYR A 246 -5.33 -2.64 3.56
C TYR A 246 -6.64 -2.38 4.29
N PHE A 247 -6.64 -1.34 5.12
CA PHE A 247 -7.84 -0.75 5.70
C PHE A 247 -8.39 0.36 4.78
N TYR A 248 -9.72 0.47 4.74
CA TYR A 248 -10.41 1.68 4.33
C TYR A 248 -10.07 2.82 5.30
N SER A 249 -9.83 4.01 4.75
CA SER A 249 -9.49 5.17 5.56
C SER A 249 -9.98 6.45 4.89
N PHE A 250 -10.72 7.25 5.65
CA PHE A 250 -11.21 8.57 5.23
C PHE A 250 -10.87 9.60 6.33
N PRO A 251 -9.59 9.93 6.53
CA PRO A 251 -9.15 10.79 7.63
C PRO A 251 -9.75 12.21 7.56
N PHE A 252 -10.18 12.64 6.37
CA PHE A 252 -10.87 13.90 6.12
C PHE A 252 -12.39 13.84 6.37
N LEU A 253 -12.98 12.67 6.66
CA LEU A 253 -14.39 12.53 7.05
C LEU A 253 -14.59 12.34 8.55
N LYS A 254 -13.55 12.62 9.35
CA LYS A 254 -13.57 12.48 10.82
C LYS A 254 -14.63 13.32 11.54
N SER A 255 -15.14 14.36 10.88
CA SER A 255 -16.15 15.27 11.43
C SER A 255 -17.59 14.79 11.17
N LEU A 256 -17.76 13.65 10.48
CA LEU A 256 -19.07 13.04 10.27
C LEU A 256 -19.52 12.23 11.49
N ASP A 257 -20.80 12.33 11.81
CA ASP A 257 -21.47 11.57 12.85
C ASP A 257 -22.77 10.95 12.31
N PRO A 258 -22.90 9.62 12.28
CA PRO A 258 -21.89 8.63 12.68
C PRO A 258 -20.68 8.59 11.72
N PRO A 259 -19.52 8.09 12.17
CA PRO A 259 -18.35 7.94 11.31
C PRO A 259 -18.59 6.93 10.19
N VAL A 260 -17.98 7.18 9.02
CA VAL A 260 -18.14 6.33 7.82
C VAL A 260 -17.24 5.09 7.83
N VAL A 261 -16.26 5.03 8.72
CA VAL A 261 -15.39 3.87 8.93
C VAL A 261 -15.06 3.77 10.40
N THR A 262 -15.25 2.60 10.99
CA THR A 262 -14.96 2.31 12.40
C THR A 262 -13.73 1.40 12.55
N SER A 263 -13.79 0.19 12.01
CA SER A 263 -12.71 -0.80 12.06
C SER A 263 -11.68 -0.67 10.93
N GLY A 264 -12.03 -0.01 9.83
CA GLY A 264 -11.25 0.01 8.60
C GLY A 264 -11.53 -1.16 7.66
N GLU A 265 -12.28 -2.18 8.07
CA GLU A 265 -12.51 -3.38 7.24
C GLU A 265 -13.49 -3.12 6.10
N ARG A 266 -14.41 -2.17 6.27
CA ARG A 266 -15.42 -1.76 5.30
C ARG A 266 -15.86 -0.33 5.55
N VAL A 267 -16.56 0.22 4.57
CA VAL A 267 -17.29 1.48 4.71
C VAL A 267 -18.65 1.21 5.34
N GLU A 268 -19.09 2.10 6.22
CA GLU A 268 -20.34 2.05 6.96
C GLU A 268 -21.05 3.41 6.80
N ASN A 269 -22.36 3.46 7.00
CA ASN A 269 -23.12 4.71 7.09
C ASN A 269 -23.02 5.65 5.87
N LEU A 270 -23.03 5.08 4.65
CA LEU A 270 -23.20 5.81 3.37
C LEU A 270 -24.58 5.52 2.76
#